data_AF-A0AA39RGF7-F1
#
_entry.id   AF-A0AA39RGF7-F1
#
_cell.length_a   1.000
_cell.length_b   1.000
_cell.length_c   1.000
_cell.angle_alpha   90.00
_cell.angle_beta   90.00
_cell.angle_gamma   90.00
#
_symmetry.space_group_name_H-M   'P 1'
#
loop_
_entity.id
_entity.type
_entity.pdbx_description
1 polymer ?
#
loop_
_entity_poly.entity_id
_entity_poly.type
_entity_poly.pdbx_seq_one_letter_code
_entity_poly.pdbx_strand_id
1 'polypeptide(L)'
;MECAGKGSGTRCIGPARRRCGRCGAVAYCSASHQISHWNDHKEECERLEQQMKRVDVLNDLPFTFSEEATVQVCEKRETRCSFLRKRGIHFVGMWTCECSCGLSVASFDHARSKDDGWDLASILCPCSEPSSPINSLHSWKDYYEWRSIPLHSPVALLLHWPLTIYYATQVAGLRSLSSVISNKLIIHYLGPEIELLQLAVFGELRALFPGVQVHIELIGPAIPQHRDGEKINLCSYAHCTDAGCICKSSSDNFDRSLGTVRSSAVTLQLNKGFYHDRYRDIAKDSFPHLVIAPNAGIAAYSSWSSTVELIKEINVPAVFSDYCEEACHLAACNISTIIGCPLSLPIQLNPFRQPMVVEDSALFLPCYSNCFLFGI
;
A
#
# COMPACT_ATOMS: atom_id res chain seq x y z
N MET A 1 -7.84 -16.42 14.51
CA MET A 1 -6.55 -16.93 15.00
C MET A 1 -6.49 -18.43 14.86
N GLU A 2 -5.59 -18.89 14.02
CA GLU A 2 -5.26 -20.30 13.91
C GLU A 2 -4.35 -20.75 15.06
N CYS A 3 -4.30 -22.06 15.31
CA CYS A 3 -3.36 -22.63 16.28
C CYS A 3 -1.98 -22.73 15.62
N ALA A 4 -0.97 -22.08 16.20
CA ALA A 4 0.40 -22.13 15.68
C ALA A 4 1.00 -23.56 15.69
N GLY A 5 0.56 -24.41 16.62
CA GLY A 5 0.95 -25.82 16.64
C GLY A 5 0.14 -26.74 15.71
N LYS A 6 -0.72 -26.20 14.83
CA LYS A 6 -1.49 -27.01 13.88
C LYS A 6 -0.51 -27.77 12.95
N GLY A 7 -0.66 -29.09 12.87
CA GLY A 7 0.24 -29.95 12.10
C GLY A 7 1.37 -30.58 12.90
N SER A 8 1.64 -30.15 14.13
CA SER A 8 2.71 -30.68 15.00
C SER A 8 2.37 -32.00 15.72
N GLY A 9 1.58 -32.87 15.07
CA GLY A 9 1.31 -34.25 15.51
C GLY A 9 -0.14 -34.55 15.86
N THR A 10 -0.75 -33.84 16.81
CA THR A 10 -2.15 -34.10 17.23
C THR A 10 -3.14 -33.11 16.62
N ARG A 11 -4.41 -33.51 16.46
CA ARG A 11 -5.46 -32.63 15.93
C ARG A 11 -5.74 -31.47 16.90
N CYS A 12 -6.12 -30.32 16.34
CA CYS A 12 -6.57 -29.18 17.13
C CYS A 12 -7.83 -29.55 17.93
N ILE A 13 -7.87 -29.13 19.19
CA ILE A 13 -8.98 -29.42 20.12
C ILE A 13 -10.01 -28.28 20.23
N GLY A 14 -9.82 -27.21 19.46
CA GLY A 14 -10.69 -26.03 19.50
C GLY A 14 -9.99 -24.76 19.01
N PRO A 15 -10.60 -23.59 19.22
CA PRO A 15 -10.03 -22.30 18.83
C PRO A 15 -8.75 -21.99 19.63
N ALA A 16 -7.80 -21.33 18.98
CA ALA A 16 -6.54 -20.93 19.60
C ALA A 16 -6.74 -19.71 20.53
N ARG A 17 -6.97 -19.97 21.82
CA ARG A 17 -7.22 -18.94 22.84
C ARG A 17 -6.04 -18.71 23.78
N ARG A 18 -5.07 -19.64 23.81
CA ARG A 18 -3.92 -19.55 24.71
C ARG A 18 -2.79 -18.82 23.99
N ARG A 19 -2.44 -17.63 24.44
CA ARG A 19 -1.28 -16.89 23.90
C ARG A 19 0.02 -17.42 24.52
N CYS A 20 1.11 -17.33 23.77
CA CYS A 20 2.45 -17.52 24.36
C CYS A 20 2.65 -16.49 25.47
N GLY A 21 3.04 -16.95 26.67
CA GLY A 21 3.18 -16.10 27.85
C GLY A 21 4.34 -15.13 27.81
N ARG A 22 5.31 -15.33 26.89
CA ARG A 22 6.45 -14.42 26.68
C ARG A 22 6.10 -13.37 25.62
N CYS A 23 5.98 -13.79 24.36
CA CYS A 23 5.79 -12.83 23.26
C CYS A 23 4.35 -12.33 23.12
N GLY A 24 3.33 -13.08 23.54
CA GLY A 24 1.92 -12.72 23.33
C GLY A 24 1.42 -12.75 21.87
N ALA A 25 2.31 -12.90 20.89
CA ALA A 25 1.99 -12.80 19.45
C ALA A 25 1.37 -14.07 18.85
N VAL A 26 1.74 -15.26 19.35
CA VAL A 26 1.25 -16.56 18.83
C VAL A 26 0.17 -17.16 19.72
N ALA A 27 -0.74 -17.93 19.12
CA ALA A 27 -1.89 -18.55 19.78
C ALA A 27 -1.91 -20.07 19.63
N TYR A 28 -2.36 -20.77 20.67
CA TYR A 28 -2.48 -22.23 20.71
C TYR A 28 -3.86 -22.66 21.21
N CYS A 29 -4.35 -23.79 20.70
CA CYS A 29 -5.57 -24.42 21.23
C CYS A 29 -5.31 -25.24 22.51
N SER A 30 -4.06 -25.66 22.76
CA SER A 30 -3.69 -26.48 23.93
C SER A 30 -2.25 -26.23 24.37
N ALA A 31 -1.91 -26.60 25.61
CA ALA A 31 -0.52 -26.58 26.10
C ALA A 31 0.37 -27.58 25.34
N SER A 32 -0.20 -28.73 24.95
CA SER A 32 0.51 -29.75 24.17
C SER A 32 1.02 -29.18 22.84
N HIS A 33 0.17 -28.43 22.11
CA HIS A 33 0.56 -27.76 20.87
C HIS A 33 1.59 -26.64 21.07
N GLN A 34 1.57 -25.98 22.23
CA GLN A 34 2.61 -25.01 22.55
C GLN A 34 3.96 -25.68 22.79
N ILE A 35 3.98 -26.82 23.50
CA ILE A 35 5.20 -27.58 23.78
C ILE A 35 5.77 -28.17 22.48
N SER A 36 4.92 -28.73 21.61
CA SER A 36 5.36 -29.31 20.34
C SER A 36 5.90 -28.26 19.36
N HIS A 37 5.27 -27.09 19.28
CA HIS A 37 5.73 -25.98 18.43
C HIS A 37 6.92 -25.21 19.03
N TRP A 38 7.33 -25.49 20.27
CA TRP A 38 8.33 -24.67 20.96
C TRP A 38 9.69 -24.67 20.26
N ASN A 39 10.08 -25.78 19.62
CA ASN A 39 11.37 -25.85 18.93
C ASN A 39 11.46 -24.86 17.75
N ASP A 40 10.36 -24.66 17.03
CA ASP A 40 10.29 -23.70 15.92
C ASP A 40 10.12 -22.27 16.48
N HIS A 41 9.20 -22.10 17.43
CA HIS A 41 8.86 -20.78 17.98
C HIS A 41 9.97 -20.16 18.83
N LYS A 42 10.85 -20.95 19.47
CA LYS A 42 11.82 -20.45 20.46
C LYS A 42 12.71 -19.34 19.89
N GLU A 43 13.14 -19.46 18.64
CA GLU A 43 14.00 -18.48 17.97
C GLU A 43 13.22 -17.20 17.60
N GLU A 44 11.96 -17.35 17.23
CA GLU A 44 11.07 -16.24 16.87
C GLU A 44 10.54 -15.48 18.09
N CYS A 45 10.40 -16.18 19.23
CA CYS A 45 9.68 -15.69 20.41
C CYS A 45 10.24 -14.37 20.93
N GLU A 46 11.56 -14.25 21.00
CA GLU A 46 12.23 -13.03 21.45
C GLU A 46 12.03 -11.86 20.48
N ARG A 47 12.12 -12.13 19.17
CA ARG A 47 11.89 -11.12 18.13
C ARG A 47 10.45 -10.62 18.17
N LEU A 48 9.48 -11.53 18.24
CA LEU A 48 8.06 -11.22 18.34
C LEU A 48 7.72 -10.45 19.63
N GLU A 49 8.40 -10.75 20.75
CA GLU A 49 8.27 -9.99 22.00
C GLU A 49 8.70 -8.54 21.82
N GLN A 50 9.81 -8.27 21.10
CA GLN A 50 10.23 -6.89 20.82
C GLN A 50 9.25 -6.17 19.88
N GLN A 51 8.76 -6.84 18.84
CA GLN A 51 7.78 -6.27 17.93
C GLN A 51 6.46 -5.94 18.64
N MET A 52 6.01 -6.78 19.58
CA MET A 52 4.83 -6.53 20.40
C MET A 52 4.95 -5.30 21.31
N LYS A 53 6.17 -4.84 21.64
CA LYS A 53 6.36 -3.58 22.37
C LYS A 53 6.07 -2.34 21.52
N ARG A 54 6.00 -2.48 20.19
CA ARG A 54 5.73 -1.36 19.26
C ARG A 54 4.25 -1.17 18.94
N VAL A 55 3.36 -1.99 19.49
CA VAL A 55 1.91 -1.95 19.24
C VAL A 55 1.33 -0.55 19.43
N ASP A 56 1.70 0.13 20.51
CA ASP A 56 1.18 1.46 20.81
C ASP A 56 1.61 2.49 19.75
N VAL A 57 2.85 2.43 19.29
CA VAL A 57 3.37 3.30 18.21
C VAL A 57 2.68 2.99 16.88
N LEU A 58 2.37 1.71 16.60
CA LEU A 58 1.66 1.32 15.39
C LEU A 58 0.20 1.80 15.37
N ASN A 59 -0.41 1.95 16.55
CA ASN A 59 -1.77 2.43 16.71
C ASN A 59 -1.85 3.96 16.89
N ASP A 60 -0.71 4.63 17.06
CA ASP A 60 -0.64 6.10 17.11
C ASP A 60 -0.87 6.68 15.71
N LEU A 61 -2.13 7.05 15.47
CA LEU A 61 -2.66 7.57 14.22
C LEU A 61 -3.50 8.81 14.54
N PRO A 62 -3.39 9.91 13.77
CA PRO A 62 -3.98 11.20 14.13
C PRO A 62 -5.50 11.28 13.89
N PHE A 63 -6.16 10.19 13.50
CA PHE A 63 -7.54 10.22 13.06
C PHE A 63 -8.53 10.15 14.21
N THR A 64 -9.67 10.82 14.07
CA THR A 64 -10.75 10.73 15.07
C THR A 64 -11.39 9.34 15.11
N PHE A 65 -11.14 8.53 14.09
CA PHE A 65 -11.63 7.16 13.96
C PHE A 65 -10.58 6.09 14.30
N SER A 66 -9.38 6.47 14.75
CA SER A 66 -8.28 5.53 15.03
C SER A 66 -8.71 4.40 15.96
N GLU A 67 -9.42 4.70 17.06
CA GLU A 67 -9.88 3.68 18.00
C GLU A 67 -10.88 2.70 17.34
N GLU A 68 -11.82 3.22 16.54
CA GLU A 68 -12.80 2.43 15.79
C GLU A 68 -12.10 1.50 14.78
N ALA A 69 -11.14 2.03 14.01
CA ALA A 69 -10.47 1.32 12.92
C ALA A 69 -9.31 0.40 13.36
N THR A 70 -8.92 0.46 14.64
CA THR A 70 -7.83 -0.34 15.20
C THR A 70 -8.34 -1.23 16.34
N VAL A 71 -8.40 -0.69 17.55
CA VAL A 71 -8.74 -1.41 18.79
C VAL A 71 -10.09 -2.12 18.67
N GLN A 72 -11.14 -1.44 18.22
CA GLN A 72 -12.48 -2.02 18.17
C GLN A 72 -12.60 -3.12 17.10
N VAL A 73 -11.85 -3.02 15.99
CA VAL A 73 -11.75 -4.10 14.99
C VAL A 73 -10.98 -5.30 15.56
N CYS A 74 -9.84 -5.07 16.24
CA CYS A 74 -9.09 -6.13 16.90
C CYS A 74 -9.91 -6.88 17.97
N GLU A 75 -10.75 -6.16 18.71
CA GLU A 75 -11.67 -6.70 19.72
C GLU A 75 -12.95 -7.32 19.11
N LYS A 76 -13.09 -7.29 17.78
CA LYS A 76 -14.28 -7.78 17.04
C LYS A 76 -15.58 -7.09 17.44
N ARG A 77 -15.50 -5.85 17.93
CA ARG A 77 -16.64 -4.96 18.20
C ARG A 77 -17.07 -4.23 16.94
N GLU A 78 -16.10 -3.92 16.08
CA GLU A 78 -16.30 -3.36 14.75
C GLU A 78 -15.71 -4.29 13.69
N THR A 79 -16.12 -4.05 12.44
CA THR A 79 -15.59 -4.72 11.26
C THR A 79 -15.27 -3.68 10.22
N ARG A 80 -14.45 -4.03 9.22
CA ARG A 80 -14.20 -3.11 8.11
C ARG A 80 -15.48 -2.71 7.37
N CYS A 81 -16.37 -3.65 7.18
CA CYS A 81 -17.66 -3.42 6.55
C CYS A 81 -18.58 -2.48 7.37
N SER A 82 -18.65 -2.62 8.70
CA SER A 82 -19.44 -1.73 9.55
C SER A 82 -18.87 -0.31 9.55
N PHE A 83 -17.54 -0.18 9.62
CA PHE A 83 -16.83 1.10 9.53
C PHE A 83 -17.16 1.87 8.25
N LEU A 84 -17.10 1.19 7.09
CA LEU A 84 -17.40 1.79 5.78
C LEU A 84 -18.89 2.15 5.65
N ARG A 85 -19.79 1.28 6.15
CA ARG A 85 -21.24 1.50 6.08
C ARG A 85 -21.69 2.73 6.86
N LYS A 86 -21.14 2.94 8.06
CA LYS A 86 -21.43 4.14 8.89
C LYS A 86 -21.08 5.44 8.17
N ARG A 87 -20.17 5.39 7.20
CA ARG A 87 -19.69 6.53 6.41
C ARG A 87 -20.30 6.61 5.02
N GLY A 88 -21.21 5.69 4.66
CA GLY A 88 -21.88 5.69 3.35
C GLY A 88 -20.99 5.33 2.16
N ILE A 89 -19.78 4.81 2.39
CA ILE A 89 -18.77 4.50 1.37
C ILE A 89 -18.58 2.98 1.17
N HIS A 90 -19.48 2.16 1.71
CA HIS A 90 -19.41 0.72 1.55
C HIS A 90 -19.94 0.30 0.17
N PHE A 91 -19.15 -0.45 -0.61
CA PHE A 91 -19.50 -0.88 -1.98
C PHE A 91 -19.73 0.27 -2.99
N VAL A 92 -19.00 1.38 -2.85
CA VAL A 92 -19.11 2.53 -3.76
C VAL A 92 -17.75 2.84 -4.38
N GLY A 93 -17.71 3.04 -5.69
CA GLY A 93 -16.52 3.44 -6.44
C GLY A 93 -15.24 2.71 -6.01
N MET A 94 -14.20 3.48 -5.69
CA MET A 94 -12.88 2.98 -5.27
C MET A 94 -12.90 2.22 -3.94
N TRP A 95 -13.94 2.40 -3.12
CA TRP A 95 -14.10 1.74 -1.83
C TRP A 95 -14.65 0.31 -1.93
N THR A 96 -15.08 -0.09 -3.13
CA THR A 96 -15.75 -1.37 -3.35
C THR A 96 -14.91 -2.55 -2.87
N CYS A 97 -13.60 -2.54 -3.09
CA CYS A 97 -12.68 -3.61 -2.74
C CYS A 97 -12.03 -3.46 -1.34
N GLU A 98 -12.41 -2.46 -0.55
CA GLU A 98 -11.78 -2.24 0.77
C GLU A 98 -12.17 -3.32 1.79
N CYS A 99 -13.39 -3.88 1.72
CA CYS A 99 -13.83 -5.01 2.57
C CYS A 99 -13.86 -6.33 1.78
N SER A 100 -13.70 -7.47 2.46
CA SER A 100 -13.71 -8.81 1.84
C SER A 100 -15.00 -9.16 1.10
N CYS A 101 -16.16 -8.62 1.53
CA CYS A 101 -17.42 -8.78 0.79
C CYS A 101 -17.40 -8.05 -0.57
N GLY A 102 -16.57 -7.02 -0.68
CA GLY A 102 -16.26 -6.26 -1.89
C GLY A 102 -15.67 -7.10 -3.00
N LEU A 103 -14.66 -7.88 -2.65
CA LEU A 103 -13.88 -8.70 -3.59
C LEU A 103 -14.73 -9.80 -4.24
N SER A 104 -15.78 -10.28 -3.58
CA SER A 104 -16.72 -11.24 -4.18
C SER A 104 -17.67 -10.63 -5.22
N VAL A 105 -17.82 -9.31 -5.23
CA VAL A 105 -18.75 -8.57 -6.12
C VAL A 105 -18.00 -7.77 -7.17
N ALA A 106 -16.77 -7.34 -6.87
CA ALA A 106 -15.90 -6.60 -7.77
C ALA A 106 -15.51 -7.48 -8.97
N SER A 107 -16.23 -7.32 -10.08
CA SER A 107 -15.75 -7.82 -11.37
C SER A 107 -14.72 -6.85 -11.92
N PHE A 108 -13.49 -7.34 -12.11
CA PHE A 108 -12.46 -6.61 -12.87
C PHE A 108 -12.92 -6.27 -14.30
N ASP A 109 -13.98 -6.91 -14.81
CA ASP A 109 -14.55 -6.69 -16.13
C ASP A 109 -15.52 -5.49 -16.19
N HIS A 110 -15.94 -4.92 -15.04
CA HIS A 110 -16.97 -3.87 -14.98
C HIS A 110 -16.50 -2.53 -14.40
N ALA A 111 -15.20 -2.40 -14.05
CA ALA A 111 -14.57 -1.16 -13.58
C ALA A 111 -14.40 -0.08 -14.69
N ARG A 112 -15.35 -0.02 -15.63
CA ARG A 112 -15.49 1.01 -16.66
C ARG A 112 -16.58 2.03 -16.32
N SER A 113 -17.15 2.02 -15.12
CA SER A 113 -17.99 3.15 -14.71
C SER A 113 -17.13 4.39 -14.73
N LYS A 114 -17.51 5.35 -15.57
CA LYS A 114 -16.95 6.69 -15.77
C LYS A 114 -16.90 7.57 -14.50
N ASP A 115 -16.93 6.96 -13.32
CA ASP A 115 -17.28 7.56 -12.04
C ASP A 115 -16.37 7.00 -10.92
N ASP A 116 -15.07 6.82 -11.20
CA ASP A 116 -14.04 6.56 -10.17
C ASP A 116 -13.77 7.84 -9.37
N GLY A 117 -14.82 8.34 -8.72
CA GLY A 117 -14.78 9.46 -7.79
C GLY A 117 -14.34 9.03 -6.41
N TRP A 118 -14.14 10.02 -5.54
CA TRP A 118 -13.86 9.78 -4.12
C TRP A 118 -15.07 9.25 -3.36
N ASP A 119 -16.29 9.39 -3.87
CA ASP A 119 -17.56 9.12 -3.15
C ASP A 119 -17.65 9.84 -1.79
N LEU A 120 -16.98 10.98 -1.71
CA LEU A 120 -16.88 11.84 -0.53
C LEU A 120 -17.20 13.28 -0.92
N ALA A 121 -17.73 14.06 0.03
CA ALA A 121 -17.88 15.51 -0.11
C ALA A 121 -16.52 16.17 -0.33
N SER A 122 -16.49 17.33 -0.99
CA SER A 122 -15.26 18.03 -1.38
C SER A 122 -14.33 18.35 -0.22
N ILE A 123 -14.89 18.64 0.96
CA ILE A 123 -14.10 18.90 2.18
C ILE A 123 -13.37 17.65 2.71
N LEU A 124 -13.80 16.45 2.32
CA LEU A 124 -13.27 15.19 2.83
C LEU A 124 -12.26 14.55 1.89
N CYS A 125 -12.03 15.09 0.70
CA CYS A 125 -11.19 14.43 -0.28
C CYS A 125 -10.34 15.42 -1.10
N PRO A 126 -9.19 14.95 -1.60
CA PRO A 126 -8.32 15.77 -2.44
C PRO A 126 -8.84 15.84 -3.89
N CYS A 127 -9.95 16.53 -4.13
CA CYS A 127 -10.56 16.64 -5.47
C CYS A 127 -10.13 17.88 -6.28
N SER A 128 -9.24 18.71 -5.74
CA SER A 128 -8.77 19.95 -6.37
C SER A 128 -7.29 20.21 -6.09
N GLU A 129 -6.69 21.17 -6.79
CA GLU A 129 -5.29 21.57 -6.57
C GLU A 129 -5.05 22.01 -5.12
N PRO A 130 -3.89 21.70 -4.52
CA PRO A 130 -3.55 22.15 -3.17
C PRO A 130 -3.42 23.68 -3.12
N SER A 131 -3.81 24.29 -1.99
CA SER A 131 -3.75 25.74 -1.82
C SER A 131 -2.33 26.31 -1.68
N SER A 132 -1.36 25.46 -1.35
CA SER A 132 0.05 25.82 -1.23
C SER A 132 0.95 24.73 -1.83
N PRO A 133 2.18 25.08 -2.24
CA PRO A 133 3.19 24.09 -2.63
C PRO A 133 3.41 23.04 -1.53
N ILE A 134 3.77 21.84 -1.95
CA ILE A 134 4.08 20.75 -1.04
C ILE A 134 5.38 21.03 -0.26
N ASN A 135 5.31 20.87 1.06
CA ASN A 135 6.48 20.84 1.93
C ASN A 135 6.93 19.39 2.16
N SER A 136 7.99 19.17 2.95
CA SER A 136 8.33 17.80 3.35
C SER A 136 7.23 17.22 4.24
N LEU A 137 6.55 16.16 3.77
CA LEU A 137 5.52 15.46 4.54
C LEU A 137 6.14 14.28 5.28
N HIS A 138 5.89 14.18 6.59
CA HIS A 138 6.43 13.15 7.48
C HIS A 138 5.36 12.38 8.23
N SER A 139 4.11 12.82 8.19
CA SER A 139 3.00 12.17 8.88
C SER A 139 1.66 12.36 8.15
N TRP A 140 0.68 11.52 8.49
CA TRP A 140 -0.71 11.72 8.07
C TRP A 140 -1.25 13.10 8.48
N LYS A 141 -0.85 13.61 9.65
CA LYS A 141 -1.26 14.94 10.12
C LYS A 141 -0.78 16.03 9.17
N ASP A 142 0.49 15.98 8.77
CA ASP A 142 1.08 16.95 7.83
C ASP A 142 0.32 16.96 6.50
N TYR A 143 -0.01 15.78 5.96
CA TYR A 143 -0.75 15.67 4.72
C TYR A 143 -2.17 16.24 4.82
N TYR A 144 -2.89 15.90 5.90
CA TYR A 144 -4.26 16.37 6.12
C TYR A 144 -4.31 17.89 6.33
N GLU A 145 -3.36 18.45 7.08
CA GLU A 145 -3.21 19.90 7.25
C GLU A 145 -2.90 20.59 5.90
N TRP A 146 -1.94 20.06 5.13
CA TRP A 146 -1.58 20.60 3.82
C TRP A 146 -2.75 20.57 2.83
N ARG A 147 -3.53 19.48 2.81
CA ARG A 147 -4.71 19.35 1.95
C ARG A 147 -5.96 20.01 2.51
N SER A 148 -5.90 20.57 3.72
CA SER A 148 -7.07 21.12 4.43
C SER A 148 -8.23 20.11 4.56
N ILE A 149 -7.89 18.84 4.79
CA ILE A 149 -8.84 17.74 4.98
C ILE A 149 -8.98 17.49 6.49
N PRO A 150 -10.20 17.37 7.04
CA PRO A 150 -10.37 17.09 8.46
C PRO A 150 -10.00 15.64 8.80
N LEU A 151 -9.44 15.43 9.98
CA LEU A 151 -8.97 14.12 10.49
C LEU A 151 -10.07 13.07 10.72
N HIS A 152 -11.34 13.43 10.51
CA HIS A 152 -12.44 12.47 10.49
C HIS A 152 -12.74 11.92 9.09
N SER A 153 -12.10 12.46 8.04
CA SER A 153 -12.22 11.91 6.69
C SER A 153 -11.52 10.55 6.60
N PRO A 154 -12.17 9.51 6.04
CA PRO A 154 -11.57 8.18 5.88
C PRO A 154 -10.61 8.09 4.68
N VAL A 155 -10.38 9.16 3.93
CA VAL A 155 -9.67 9.13 2.63
C VAL A 155 -8.23 8.57 2.70
N ALA A 156 -7.62 8.55 3.88
CA ALA A 156 -6.33 7.89 4.12
C ALA A 156 -6.35 6.37 3.86
N LEU A 157 -7.51 5.73 3.95
CA LEU A 157 -7.67 4.31 3.58
C LEU A 157 -7.36 4.06 2.10
N LEU A 158 -7.48 5.06 1.23
CA LEU A 158 -7.13 4.97 -0.19
C LEU A 158 -5.78 5.64 -0.47
N LEU A 159 -5.55 6.82 0.13
CA LEU A 159 -4.36 7.62 -0.15
C LEU A 159 -3.04 7.01 0.34
N HIS A 160 -3.07 5.94 1.15
CA HIS A 160 -1.84 5.28 1.54
C HIS A 160 -1.04 4.78 0.32
N TRP A 161 -1.66 4.47 -0.83
CA TRP A 161 -0.95 4.09 -2.05
C TRP A 161 -0.02 5.20 -2.57
N PRO A 162 -0.51 6.38 -3.03
CA PRO A 162 0.34 7.43 -3.54
C PRO A 162 1.28 8.02 -2.47
N LEU A 163 0.87 8.05 -1.20
CA LEU A 163 1.72 8.59 -0.13
C LEU A 163 2.85 7.63 0.25
N THR A 164 2.63 6.30 0.13
CA THR A 164 3.70 5.31 0.25
C THR A 164 4.71 5.48 -0.88
N ILE A 165 4.27 5.72 -2.12
CA ILE A 165 5.17 6.02 -3.25
C ILE A 165 5.98 7.28 -2.96
N TYR A 166 5.32 8.35 -2.53
CA TYR A 166 6.00 9.59 -2.18
C TYR A 166 7.07 9.36 -1.11
N TYR A 167 6.74 8.69 -0.01
CA TYR A 167 7.70 8.43 1.05
C TYR A 167 8.81 7.46 0.63
N ALA A 168 8.50 6.44 -0.19
CA ALA A 168 9.48 5.55 -0.80
C ALA A 168 10.55 6.31 -1.60
N THR A 169 10.16 7.33 -2.37
CA THR A 169 11.15 8.17 -3.09
C THR A 169 12.05 8.97 -2.16
N GLN A 170 11.56 9.37 -0.98
CA GLN A 170 12.37 10.08 0.01
C GLN A 170 13.42 9.14 0.63
N VAL A 171 12.98 7.97 1.08
CA VAL A 171 13.86 7.02 1.78
C VAL A 171 14.85 6.32 0.84
N ALA A 172 14.53 6.21 -0.45
CA ALA A 172 15.46 5.78 -1.49
C ALA A 172 16.42 6.90 -1.95
N GLY A 173 16.37 8.10 -1.34
CA GLY A 173 17.31 9.19 -1.63
C GLY A 173 17.08 9.90 -2.97
N LEU A 174 15.91 9.76 -3.60
CA LEU A 174 15.63 10.41 -4.89
C LEU A 174 15.44 11.93 -4.79
N ARG A 175 15.09 12.47 -3.62
CA ARG A 175 15.03 13.92 -3.43
C ARG A 175 16.40 14.61 -3.50
N SER A 176 17.48 13.94 -3.08
CA SER A 176 18.86 14.40 -3.28
C SER A 176 19.34 14.27 -4.74
N LEU A 177 18.62 13.50 -5.56
CA LEU A 177 18.88 13.30 -6.98
C LEU A 177 18.08 14.29 -7.86
N SER A 178 17.80 15.50 -7.37
CA SER A 178 17.07 16.54 -8.12
C SER A 178 17.75 16.93 -9.44
N SER A 179 19.02 16.58 -9.65
CA SER A 179 19.71 16.71 -10.94
C SER A 179 19.45 15.55 -11.92
N VAL A 180 18.95 14.40 -11.45
CA VAL A 180 18.70 13.16 -12.23
C VAL A 180 17.24 13.07 -12.69
N ILE A 181 16.28 13.55 -11.89
CA ILE A 181 14.86 13.59 -12.27
C ILE A 181 14.64 14.77 -13.23
N SER A 182 14.98 14.54 -14.50
CA SER A 182 14.88 15.50 -15.62
C SER A 182 13.41 15.77 -16.02
N ASN A 183 12.62 16.34 -15.11
CA ASN A 183 11.18 16.58 -15.23
C ASN A 183 10.32 15.31 -15.39
N LYS A 184 10.89 14.11 -15.27
CA LYS A 184 10.19 12.83 -15.41
C LYS A 184 10.63 11.84 -14.33
N LEU A 185 9.68 11.21 -13.65
CA LEU A 185 9.88 10.14 -12.67
C LEU A 185 9.26 8.86 -13.23
N ILE A 186 10.04 7.80 -13.35
CA ILE A 186 9.60 6.48 -13.85
C ILE A 186 9.69 5.48 -12.72
N ILE A 187 8.54 4.90 -12.35
CA ILE A 187 8.41 3.95 -11.27
C ILE A 187 7.94 2.62 -11.85
N HIS A 188 8.61 1.53 -11.52
CA HIS A 188 8.08 0.19 -11.74
C HIS A 188 7.38 -0.26 -10.46
N TYR A 189 6.04 -0.32 -10.49
CA TYR A 189 5.19 -0.74 -9.38
C TYR A 189 4.86 -2.22 -9.54
N LEU A 190 5.32 -3.06 -8.62
CA LEU A 190 5.20 -4.51 -8.71
C LEU A 190 4.04 -5.03 -7.87
N GLY A 191 3.32 -6.00 -8.42
CA GLY A 191 2.26 -6.74 -7.72
C GLY A 191 0.98 -5.96 -7.42
N PRO A 192 0.44 -5.11 -8.32
CA PRO A 192 -0.84 -4.45 -8.06
C PRO A 192 -1.98 -5.49 -8.05
N GLU A 193 -2.85 -5.40 -7.04
CA GLU A 193 -4.04 -6.22 -6.88
C GLU A 193 -5.27 -5.34 -6.69
N ILE A 194 -5.56 -4.93 -5.45
CA ILE A 194 -6.69 -4.06 -5.09
C ILE A 194 -6.54 -2.69 -5.77
N GLU A 195 -5.31 -2.24 -5.96
CA GLU A 195 -4.93 -0.99 -6.62
C GLU A 195 -5.47 -0.89 -8.05
N LEU A 196 -5.68 -2.02 -8.73
CA LEU A 196 -6.24 -2.06 -10.09
C LEU A 196 -7.68 -1.55 -10.17
N LEU A 197 -8.38 -1.50 -9.04
CA LEU A 197 -9.73 -0.96 -8.86
C LEU A 197 -9.71 0.47 -8.26
N GLN A 198 -8.52 1.02 -8.01
CA GLN A 198 -8.30 2.29 -7.31
C GLN A 198 -7.32 3.19 -8.07
N LEU A 199 -7.19 3.00 -9.38
CA LEU A 199 -6.19 3.67 -10.20
C LEU A 199 -6.33 5.21 -10.16
N ALA A 200 -7.55 5.72 -10.00
CA ALA A 200 -7.79 7.16 -9.90
C ALA A 200 -7.14 7.81 -8.65
N VAL A 201 -6.88 7.05 -7.59
CA VAL A 201 -6.16 7.52 -6.39
C VAL A 201 -4.75 8.02 -6.74
N PHE A 202 -4.08 7.38 -7.71
CA PHE A 202 -2.74 7.76 -8.15
C PHE A 202 -2.69 9.15 -8.81
N GLY A 203 -3.84 9.74 -9.16
CA GLY A 203 -3.92 11.12 -9.66
C GLY A 203 -3.42 12.15 -8.65
N GLU A 204 -3.38 11.79 -7.37
CA GLU A 204 -2.80 12.56 -6.29
C GLU A 204 -1.29 12.82 -6.45
N LEU A 205 -0.58 11.93 -7.17
CA LEU A 205 0.87 12.06 -7.37
C LEU A 205 1.25 13.36 -8.11
N ARG A 206 0.32 14.00 -8.83
CA ARG A 206 0.58 15.34 -9.40
C ARG A 206 0.90 16.37 -8.32
N ALA A 207 0.21 16.29 -7.19
CA ALA A 207 0.33 17.24 -6.10
C ALA A 207 1.59 16.94 -5.28
N LEU A 208 1.93 15.65 -5.19
CA LEU A 208 3.09 15.15 -4.47
C LEU A 208 4.42 15.41 -5.21
N PHE A 209 4.37 15.49 -6.55
CA PHE A 209 5.51 15.72 -7.43
C PHE A 209 5.26 16.91 -8.38
N PRO A 210 5.17 18.15 -7.85
CA PRO A 210 4.85 19.32 -8.67
C PRO A 210 5.91 19.53 -9.75
N GLY A 211 5.47 19.73 -11.00
CA GLY A 211 6.36 19.98 -12.15
C GLY A 211 7.06 18.73 -12.70
N VAL A 212 6.76 17.54 -12.17
CA VAL A 212 7.35 16.28 -12.63
C VAL A 212 6.28 15.42 -13.32
N GLN A 213 6.60 14.87 -14.48
CA GLN A 213 5.79 13.85 -15.13
C GLN A 213 6.07 12.49 -14.47
N VAL A 214 5.11 11.98 -13.72
CA VAL A 214 5.17 10.65 -13.10
C VAL A 214 4.64 9.62 -14.08
N HIS A 215 5.44 8.61 -14.37
CA HIS A 215 5.09 7.46 -15.20
C HIS A 215 5.24 6.19 -14.36
N ILE A 216 4.18 5.41 -14.25
CA ILE A 216 4.16 4.17 -13.46
C ILE A 216 3.86 3.01 -14.37
N GLU A 217 4.83 2.10 -14.48
CA GLU A 217 4.63 0.77 -15.05
C GLU A 217 4.11 -0.13 -13.91
N LEU A 218 2.84 -0.50 -13.96
CA LEU A 218 2.19 -1.44 -13.04
C LEU A 218 2.37 -2.85 -13.60
N ILE A 219 3.16 -3.68 -12.90
CA ILE A 219 3.55 -5.01 -13.38
C ILE A 219 3.13 -6.08 -12.38
N GLY A 220 2.31 -7.05 -12.81
CA GLY A 220 1.95 -8.16 -11.95
C GLY A 220 1.08 -9.22 -12.62
N PRO A 221 1.08 -10.46 -12.10
CA PRO A 221 0.29 -11.55 -12.67
C PRO A 221 -1.23 -11.36 -12.48
N ALA A 222 -1.64 -10.59 -11.47
CA ALA A 222 -3.04 -10.30 -11.15
C ALA A 222 -3.72 -9.37 -12.16
N ILE A 223 -2.96 -8.65 -13.00
CA ILE A 223 -3.53 -7.80 -14.05
C ILE A 223 -4.35 -8.66 -15.03
N PRO A 224 -5.61 -8.32 -15.31
CA PRO A 224 -6.44 -9.05 -16.26
C PRO A 224 -5.83 -9.04 -17.68
N GLN A 225 -5.93 -10.16 -18.40
CA GLN A 225 -5.34 -10.28 -19.75
C GLN A 225 -5.86 -9.23 -20.73
N HIS A 226 -7.14 -8.85 -20.62
CA HIS A 226 -7.75 -7.85 -21.49
C HIS A 226 -7.29 -6.41 -21.20
N ARG A 227 -6.58 -6.18 -20.08
CA ARG A 227 -6.00 -4.89 -19.69
C ARG A 227 -4.48 -4.84 -19.88
N ASP A 228 -3.86 -5.94 -20.31
CA ASP A 228 -2.43 -5.97 -20.60
C ASP A 228 -2.10 -4.97 -21.73
N GLY A 229 -1.14 -4.08 -21.49
CA GLY A 229 -0.80 -2.99 -22.39
C GLY A 229 -1.70 -1.75 -22.28
N GLU A 230 -2.69 -1.72 -21.39
CA GLU A 230 -3.56 -0.55 -21.21
C GLU A 230 -2.78 0.65 -20.67
N LYS A 231 -2.94 1.80 -21.33
CA LYS A 231 -2.37 3.09 -20.92
C LYS A 231 -3.47 4.01 -20.39
N ILE A 232 -3.27 4.55 -19.20
CA ILE A 232 -4.23 5.41 -18.50
C ILE A 232 -3.56 6.75 -18.20
N ASN A 233 -4.24 7.85 -18.56
CA ASN A 233 -3.76 9.21 -18.31
C ASN A 233 -4.62 9.86 -17.23
N LEU A 234 -4.02 10.20 -16.09
CA LEU A 234 -4.73 10.84 -14.98
C LEU A 234 -4.54 12.35 -15.06
N CYS A 235 -5.37 12.99 -15.90
CA CYS A 235 -5.29 14.43 -16.18
C CYS A 235 -5.99 15.30 -15.13
N SER A 236 -6.92 14.74 -14.34
CA SER A 236 -7.66 15.42 -13.27
C SER A 236 -7.64 14.60 -11.97
N TYR A 237 -7.92 15.23 -10.83
CA TYR A 237 -8.16 14.52 -9.58
C TYR A 237 -9.46 13.73 -9.67
N ALA A 238 -9.60 12.66 -8.90
CA ALA A 238 -10.89 12.00 -8.72
C ALA A 238 -11.93 13.00 -8.19
N HIS A 239 -13.16 12.91 -8.68
CA HIS A 239 -14.21 13.89 -8.39
C HIS A 239 -14.84 13.64 -7.01
N CYS A 240 -15.28 14.71 -6.34
CA CYS A 240 -16.10 14.61 -5.14
C CYS A 240 -17.60 14.46 -5.49
N THR A 241 -18.43 14.23 -4.49
CA THR A 241 -19.89 14.09 -4.66
C THR A 241 -20.63 15.43 -4.74
N ASP A 242 -20.02 16.55 -4.34
CA ASP A 242 -20.69 17.86 -4.29
C ASP A 242 -20.98 18.39 -5.70
N ALA A 243 -22.26 18.63 -6.02
CA ALA A 243 -22.70 19.05 -7.36
C ALA A 243 -22.09 20.39 -7.84
N GLY A 244 -21.88 21.32 -6.92
CA GLY A 244 -21.32 22.65 -7.21
C GLY A 244 -19.79 22.75 -7.12
N CYS A 245 -19.08 21.63 -6.92
CA CYS A 245 -17.62 21.69 -6.79
C CYS A 245 -16.94 21.98 -8.13
N ILE A 246 -15.88 22.79 -8.08
CA ILE A 246 -15.03 23.11 -9.23
C ILE A 246 -14.37 21.88 -9.88
N CYS A 247 -14.30 20.74 -9.17
CA CYS A 247 -13.78 19.51 -9.76
C CYS A 247 -14.71 18.92 -10.83
N LYS A 248 -15.97 19.35 -10.89
CA LYS A 248 -16.98 18.87 -11.85
C LYS A 248 -17.18 19.78 -13.05
N SER A 249 -16.77 21.05 -12.96
CA SER A 249 -16.66 21.89 -14.14
C SER A 249 -15.58 21.27 -15.02
N SER A 250 -15.97 20.75 -16.18
CA SER A 250 -15.02 20.15 -17.13
C SER A 250 -13.83 21.07 -17.27
N SER A 251 -12.64 20.53 -17.05
CA SER A 251 -11.41 21.18 -17.49
C SER A 251 -11.34 21.11 -19.02
N ASP A 252 -12.29 21.73 -19.72
CA ASP A 252 -12.08 22.27 -21.06
C ASP A 252 -11.27 23.56 -20.96
N ASN A 253 -10.22 23.55 -20.15
CA ASN A 253 -9.13 24.50 -20.29
C ASN A 253 -8.27 24.04 -21.47
N PHE A 254 -8.88 24.04 -22.67
CA PHE A 254 -8.19 24.37 -23.89
C PHE A 254 -7.72 25.82 -23.74
N ASP A 255 -6.56 26.00 -23.09
CA ASP A 255 -5.86 27.26 -23.15
C ASP A 255 -5.34 27.43 -24.59
N ARG A 256 -6.14 28.09 -25.43
CA ARG A 256 -5.77 28.46 -26.81
C ARG A 256 -4.69 29.55 -26.85
N SER A 257 -4.05 29.90 -25.73
CA SER A 257 -3.20 31.08 -25.61
C SER A 257 -1.71 30.79 -25.41
N LEU A 258 -1.30 29.54 -25.20
CA LEU A 258 0.10 29.13 -25.28
C LEU A 258 0.14 27.65 -25.69
N GLY A 259 0.84 27.31 -26.76
CA GLY A 259 0.85 25.98 -27.40
C GLY A 259 1.49 24.85 -26.59
N THR A 260 1.25 24.78 -25.29
CA THR A 260 1.66 23.67 -24.40
C THR A 260 0.41 22.99 -23.88
N VAL A 261 0.08 21.84 -24.47
CA VAL A 261 -0.78 20.84 -23.83
C VAL A 261 -0.26 20.67 -22.41
N ARG A 262 -1.10 20.83 -21.37
CA ARG A 262 -0.74 20.41 -20.01
C ARG A 262 -0.47 18.90 -20.09
N SER A 263 0.80 18.54 -20.28
CA SER A 263 1.25 17.15 -20.33
C SER A 263 0.75 16.45 -19.08
N SER A 264 0.12 15.28 -19.23
CA SER A 264 -0.40 14.48 -18.11
C SER A 264 0.67 14.38 -17.02
N ALA A 265 0.34 14.85 -15.81
CA ALA A 265 1.27 14.78 -14.69
C ALA A 265 1.48 13.34 -14.22
N VAL A 266 0.50 12.45 -14.44
CA VAL A 266 0.58 11.04 -14.05
C VAL A 266 0.07 10.14 -15.19
N THR A 267 0.91 9.19 -15.61
CA THR A 267 0.58 8.15 -16.59
C THR A 267 0.77 6.79 -15.95
N LEU A 268 -0.20 5.90 -16.14
CA LEU A 268 -0.14 4.52 -15.69
C LEU A 268 -0.13 3.59 -16.91
N GLN A 269 0.69 2.55 -16.87
CA GLN A 269 0.80 1.55 -17.91
C GLN A 269 0.71 0.16 -17.27
N LEU A 270 -0.26 -0.66 -17.71
CA LEU A 270 -0.51 -1.98 -17.13
C LEU A 270 0.22 -3.07 -17.91
N ASN A 271 0.94 -3.95 -17.21
CA ASN A 271 1.69 -5.06 -17.81
C ASN A 271 1.46 -6.36 -17.03
N LYS A 272 0.73 -7.30 -17.63
CA LYS A 272 0.46 -8.59 -17.01
C LYS A 272 1.69 -9.49 -17.01
N GLY A 273 2.01 -10.06 -15.86
CA GLY A 273 3.05 -11.08 -15.72
C GLY A 273 4.07 -10.74 -14.64
N PHE A 274 5.06 -11.62 -14.47
CA PHE A 274 6.11 -11.39 -13.50
C PHE A 274 7.14 -10.37 -14.01
N TYR A 275 7.69 -9.60 -13.08
CA TYR A 275 8.64 -8.53 -13.42
C TYR A 275 9.87 -9.05 -14.18
N HIS A 276 10.44 -10.16 -13.71
CA HIS A 276 11.62 -10.78 -14.32
C HIS A 276 11.38 -11.28 -15.76
N ASP A 277 10.13 -11.62 -16.11
CA ASP A 277 9.79 -12.03 -17.48
C ASP A 277 9.54 -10.81 -18.39
N ARG A 278 8.88 -9.77 -17.86
CA ARG A 278 8.41 -8.62 -18.64
C ARG A 278 9.43 -7.50 -18.76
N TYR A 279 10.43 -7.43 -17.88
CA TYR A 279 11.36 -6.30 -17.80
C TYR A 279 12.03 -5.98 -19.14
N ARG A 280 12.49 -6.98 -19.89
CA ARG A 280 13.16 -6.75 -21.19
C ARG A 280 12.28 -6.09 -22.23
N ASP A 281 10.96 -6.26 -22.15
CA ASP A 281 10.03 -5.60 -23.07
C ASP A 281 9.71 -4.18 -22.61
N ILE A 282 9.57 -3.97 -21.31
CA ILE A 282 9.23 -2.68 -20.70
C ILE A 282 10.43 -1.71 -20.75
N ALA A 283 11.63 -2.19 -20.43
CA ALA A 283 12.83 -1.37 -20.34
C ALA A 283 13.36 -0.87 -21.70
N LYS A 284 12.80 -1.34 -22.82
CA LYS A 284 13.14 -0.84 -24.18
C LYS A 284 12.85 0.65 -24.31
N ASP A 285 11.75 1.11 -23.72
CA ASP A 285 11.25 2.46 -23.90
C ASP A 285 11.65 3.40 -22.75
N SER A 286 11.89 2.86 -21.55
CA SER A 286 12.38 3.66 -20.43
C SER A 286 12.93 2.84 -19.26
N PHE A 287 14.03 3.30 -18.66
CA PHE A 287 14.64 2.70 -17.49
C PHE A 287 14.02 3.26 -16.20
N PRO A 288 13.71 2.41 -15.18
CA PRO A 288 13.10 2.89 -13.95
C PRO A 288 14.08 3.70 -13.09
N HIS A 289 13.55 4.71 -12.41
CA HIS A 289 14.28 5.43 -11.36
C HIS A 289 14.08 4.79 -9.98
N LEU A 290 12.96 4.10 -9.79
CA LEU A 290 12.58 3.41 -8.56
C LEU A 290 11.76 2.16 -8.90
N VAL A 291 12.07 1.06 -8.24
CA VAL A 291 11.17 -0.09 -8.14
C VAL A 291 10.43 0.00 -6.81
N ILE A 292 9.11 -0.14 -6.82
CA ILE A 292 8.32 -0.22 -5.59
C ILE A 292 7.43 -1.47 -5.61
N ALA A 293 7.36 -2.15 -4.48
CA ALA A 293 6.54 -3.35 -4.31
C ALA A 293 5.78 -3.28 -2.98
N PRO A 294 4.58 -2.70 -2.99
CA PRO A 294 3.74 -2.62 -1.81
C PRO A 294 3.19 -3.99 -1.39
N ASN A 295 3.13 -4.27 -0.09
CA ASN A 295 2.64 -5.51 0.51
C ASN A 295 3.23 -6.76 -0.17
N ALA A 296 4.54 -6.74 -0.41
CA ALA A 296 5.20 -7.63 -1.37
C ALA A 296 5.08 -9.12 -1.03
N GLY A 297 5.03 -9.49 0.26
CA GLY A 297 4.94 -10.88 0.67
C GLY A 297 6.13 -11.71 0.16
N ILE A 298 7.35 -11.15 0.17
CA ILE A 298 8.55 -11.77 -0.41
C ILE A 298 8.83 -13.15 0.20
N ALA A 299 8.57 -13.30 1.49
CA ALA A 299 8.73 -14.58 2.17
C ALA A 299 7.63 -15.62 1.82
N ALA A 300 6.49 -15.17 1.30
CA ALA A 300 5.34 -16.00 1.00
C ALA A 300 5.34 -16.57 -0.43
N TYR A 301 5.97 -15.90 -1.40
CA TYR A 301 5.95 -16.30 -2.80
C TYR A 301 7.35 -16.55 -3.37
N SER A 302 7.58 -17.78 -3.85
CA SER A 302 8.87 -18.19 -4.43
C SER A 302 9.24 -17.50 -5.74
N SER A 303 8.26 -16.91 -6.44
CA SER A 303 8.48 -16.14 -7.67
C SER A 303 9.28 -14.86 -7.44
N TRP A 304 9.43 -14.40 -6.20
CA TRP A 304 10.24 -13.23 -5.87
C TRP A 304 11.73 -13.44 -6.11
N SER A 305 12.26 -14.66 -6.03
CA SER A 305 13.71 -14.89 -6.17
C SER A 305 14.26 -14.33 -7.48
N SER A 306 13.66 -14.69 -8.61
CA SER A 306 14.07 -14.17 -9.93
C SER A 306 13.87 -12.66 -10.07
N THR A 307 12.83 -12.11 -9.43
CA THR A 307 12.57 -10.66 -9.42
C THR A 307 13.65 -9.90 -8.63
N VAL A 308 14.05 -10.42 -7.47
CA VAL A 308 15.08 -9.82 -6.61
C VAL A 308 16.47 -9.90 -7.29
N GLU A 309 16.77 -11.02 -7.95
CA GLU A 309 17.98 -11.18 -8.76
C GLU A 309 18.04 -10.14 -9.89
N LEU A 310 16.93 -9.96 -10.62
CA LEU A 310 16.84 -8.93 -11.65
C LEU A 310 17.03 -7.53 -11.09
N ILE A 311 16.39 -7.18 -9.97
CA ILE A 311 16.53 -5.86 -9.34
C ILE A 311 18.00 -5.58 -8.99
N LYS A 312 18.70 -6.60 -8.46
CA LYS A 312 20.15 -6.53 -8.20
C LYS A 312 20.94 -6.31 -9.49
N GLU A 313 20.62 -7.02 -10.56
CA GLU A 313 21.31 -6.93 -11.86
C GLU A 313 21.17 -5.53 -12.48
N ILE A 314 19.97 -4.95 -12.45
CA ILE A 314 19.70 -3.63 -13.03
C ILE A 314 20.18 -2.48 -12.14
N ASN A 315 20.50 -2.77 -10.86
CA ASN A 315 21.06 -1.82 -9.90
C ASN A 315 20.22 -0.52 -9.76
N VAL A 316 18.91 -0.69 -9.60
CA VAL A 316 17.94 0.39 -9.38
C VAL A 316 17.47 0.33 -7.94
N PRO A 317 17.33 1.48 -7.22
CA PRO A 317 16.79 1.48 -5.88
C PRO A 317 15.43 0.78 -5.84
N ALA A 318 15.26 -0.15 -4.92
CA ALA A 318 14.00 -0.87 -4.75
C ALA A 318 13.49 -0.76 -3.32
N VAL A 319 12.24 -0.33 -3.17
CA VAL A 319 11.55 -0.20 -1.88
C VAL A 319 10.37 -1.15 -1.82
N PHE A 320 10.34 -1.98 -0.80
CA PHE A 320 9.29 -2.94 -0.51
C PHE A 320 8.50 -2.48 0.72
N SER A 321 7.24 -2.88 0.80
CA SER A 321 6.46 -2.77 2.04
C SER A 321 5.85 -4.10 2.45
N ASP A 322 5.53 -4.25 3.72
CA ASP A 322 4.75 -5.39 4.22
C ASP A 322 3.87 -4.99 5.43
N TYR A 323 2.98 -5.91 5.81
CA TYR A 323 1.91 -5.67 6.77
C TYR A 323 2.39 -5.52 8.22
N CYS A 324 3.48 -6.19 8.57
CA CYS A 324 4.04 -6.16 9.91
C CYS A 324 5.56 -6.37 9.88
N GLU A 325 6.22 -6.03 10.99
CA GLU A 325 7.67 -6.11 11.12
C GLU A 325 8.21 -7.54 10.93
N GLU A 326 7.44 -8.55 11.32
CA GLU A 326 7.82 -9.95 11.14
C GLU A 326 7.88 -10.34 9.66
N ALA A 327 6.88 -9.94 8.87
CA ALA A 327 6.86 -10.20 7.44
C ALA A 327 8.05 -9.52 6.74
N CYS A 328 8.38 -8.27 7.14
CA CYS A 328 9.57 -7.58 6.65
C CYS A 328 10.87 -8.26 7.07
N HIS A 329 10.96 -8.80 8.30
CA HIS A 329 12.15 -9.53 8.74
C HIS A 329 12.39 -10.78 7.90
N LEU A 330 11.36 -11.59 7.67
CA LEU A 330 11.45 -12.78 6.84
C LEU A 330 11.80 -12.42 5.38
N ALA A 331 11.19 -11.36 4.84
CA ALA A 331 11.52 -10.83 3.53
C ALA A 331 13.00 -10.40 3.46
N ALA A 332 13.50 -9.68 4.46
CA ALA A 332 14.89 -9.23 4.54
C ALA A 332 15.87 -10.42 4.55
N CYS A 333 15.59 -11.47 5.33
CA CYS A 333 16.41 -12.69 5.33
C CYS A 333 16.47 -13.36 3.95
N ASN A 334 15.33 -13.45 3.25
CA ASN A 334 15.28 -14.01 1.90
C ASN A 334 16.08 -13.16 0.90
N ILE A 335 15.88 -11.85 0.91
CA ILE A 335 16.60 -10.92 0.03
C ILE A 335 18.11 -11.00 0.28
N SER A 336 18.54 -10.95 1.54
CA SER A 336 19.96 -11.03 1.88
C SER A 336 20.60 -12.36 1.49
N THR A 337 19.83 -13.45 1.51
CA THR A 337 20.29 -14.76 1.01
C THR A 337 20.49 -14.74 -0.51
N ILE A 338 19.58 -14.13 -1.26
CA ILE A 338 19.64 -14.03 -2.73
C ILE A 338 20.78 -13.09 -3.17
N ILE A 339 20.87 -11.92 -2.54
CA ILE A 339 21.80 -10.86 -2.98
C ILE A 339 23.19 -11.05 -2.37
N GLY A 340 23.31 -11.67 -1.20
CA GLY A 340 24.57 -11.84 -0.47
C GLY A 340 25.04 -10.59 0.26
N CYS A 341 24.18 -9.58 0.44
CA CYS A 341 24.47 -8.41 1.27
C CYS A 341 23.26 -7.98 2.13
N PRO A 342 23.48 -7.20 3.20
CA PRO A 342 22.40 -6.58 3.96
C PRO A 342 21.59 -5.61 3.12
N LEU A 343 20.35 -5.34 3.56
CA LEU A 343 19.50 -4.29 2.99
C LEU A 343 20.20 -2.92 3.02
N SER A 344 20.07 -2.16 1.94
CA SER A 344 20.55 -0.76 1.89
C SER A 344 19.62 0.18 2.66
N LEU A 345 18.32 -0.17 2.71
CA LEU A 345 17.31 0.52 3.48
C LEU A 345 16.80 -0.40 4.61
N PRO A 346 17.11 -0.12 5.89
CA PRO A 346 16.64 -0.93 7.00
C PRO A 346 15.11 -0.84 7.15
N ILE A 347 14.53 -1.86 7.81
CA ILE A 347 13.11 -1.90 8.13
C ILE A 347 12.74 -0.70 9.01
N GLN A 348 11.80 0.11 8.53
CA GLN A 348 11.31 1.29 9.23
C GLN A 348 9.81 1.47 9.04
N LEU A 349 9.16 2.15 9.98
CA LEU A 349 7.73 2.42 9.91
C LEU A 349 7.41 3.35 8.74
N ASN A 350 6.36 3.02 7.98
CA ASN A 350 5.76 3.93 7.02
C ASN A 350 4.79 4.87 7.77
N PRO A 351 5.06 6.19 7.80
CA PRO A 351 4.13 7.14 8.42
C PRO A 351 2.78 7.22 7.69
N PHE A 352 2.73 6.77 6.43
CA PHE A 352 1.52 6.76 5.60
C PHE A 352 0.90 5.37 5.43
N ARG A 353 1.15 4.45 6.36
CA ARG A 353 0.45 3.15 6.42
C ARG A 353 -1.07 3.36 6.44
N GLN A 354 -1.82 2.41 5.88
CA GLN A 354 -3.29 2.48 5.89
C GLN A 354 -3.77 2.52 7.34
N PRO A 355 -4.59 3.52 7.76
CA PRO A 355 -4.98 3.68 9.16
C PRO A 355 -6.17 2.79 9.54
N MET A 356 -6.08 1.52 9.17
CA MET A 356 -7.05 0.50 9.48
C MET A 356 -6.36 -0.84 9.61
N VAL A 357 -6.59 -1.51 10.73
CA VAL A 357 -5.98 -2.82 10.98
C VAL A 357 -6.49 -3.85 9.97
N VAL A 358 -5.62 -4.77 9.57
CA VAL A 358 -5.97 -5.91 8.73
C VAL A 358 -6.66 -6.97 9.60
N GLU A 359 -7.84 -7.38 9.16
CA GLU A 359 -8.60 -8.46 9.81
C GLU A 359 -7.93 -9.83 9.55
N ASP A 360 -8.19 -10.80 10.42
CA ASP A 360 -7.78 -12.20 10.23
C ASP A 360 -6.26 -12.49 10.08
N SER A 361 -5.41 -11.65 10.68
CA SER A 361 -3.98 -11.94 10.80
C SER A 361 -3.69 -13.29 11.50
N ALA A 362 -2.65 -13.98 11.05
CA ALA A 362 -2.18 -15.23 11.66
C ALA A 362 -1.53 -15.00 13.04
N LEU A 363 -0.99 -13.81 13.27
CA LEU A 363 -0.35 -13.37 14.52
C LEU A 363 -1.17 -12.27 15.19
N PHE A 364 -1.04 -12.13 16.51
CA PHE A 364 -1.62 -11.02 17.26
C PHE A 364 -0.83 -9.70 17.11
N LEU A 365 0.16 -9.67 16.22
CA LEU A 365 0.83 -8.43 15.82
C LEU A 365 -0.18 -7.53 15.08
N PRO A 366 -0.21 -6.21 15.37
CA PRO A 366 -0.93 -5.26 14.55
C PRO A 366 -0.38 -5.28 13.12
N CYS A 367 -1.29 -5.47 12.16
CA CYS A 367 -0.97 -5.51 10.75
C CYS A 367 -1.70 -4.36 10.05
N TYR A 368 -0.99 -3.60 9.23
CA TYR A 368 -1.54 -2.48 8.46
C TYR A 368 -1.07 -2.58 7.01
N SER A 369 -1.91 -2.24 6.03
CA SER A 369 -1.42 -2.17 4.65
C SER A 369 -0.31 -1.12 4.53
N ASN A 370 0.79 -1.47 3.87
CA ASN A 370 2.02 -0.68 3.79
C ASN A 370 2.59 -0.25 5.15
N CYS A 371 2.58 -1.13 6.16
CA CYS A 371 2.99 -0.77 7.51
C CYS A 371 4.44 -0.36 7.62
N PHE A 372 5.35 -1.19 7.10
CA PHE A 372 6.79 -0.97 7.16
C PHE A 372 7.40 -0.90 5.77
N LEU A 373 8.48 -0.15 5.61
CA LEU A 373 9.29 -0.06 4.40
C LEU A 373 10.70 -0.60 4.64
N PHE A 374 11.27 -1.20 3.61
CA PHE A 374 12.64 -1.71 3.57
C PHE A 374 13.08 -1.81 2.11
N GLY A 375 14.38 -1.99 1.83
CA GLY A 375 14.84 -1.88 0.45
C GLY A 375 16.29 -2.26 0.19
N ILE A 376 16.63 -2.34 -1.09
CA ILE A 376 17.95 -2.70 -1.62
C ILE A 376 18.46 -1.67 -2.60
#